data_AF-A0AAQ3K0E6-F1
#
_entry.id   AF-A0AAQ3K0E6-F1
#
_cell.length_a   1.000
_cell.length_b   1.000
_cell.length_c   1.000
_cell.angle_alpha   90.00
_cell.angle_beta   90.00
_cell.angle_gamma   90.00
#
_symmetry.space_group_name_H-M   'P 1'
#
loop_
_entity.id
_entity.type
_entity.pdbx_description
1 polymer ?
#
loop_
_entity_poly.entity_id
_entity_poly.type
_entity_poly.pdbx_seq_one_letter_code
_entity_poly.pdbx_strand_id
1 'polypeptide(L)'
;MNRKGDSTAGSDGAAEPRGHSKKPKYSRFTQQELPACKPILTPAIVISTFCFLTIIFVPIGFASLTASRNVVEIVYEYDVDCIPQEMQNDKLAFIQSSVTDKACTKTLIVPKNMKAPVHVYYELDNFYQNHRRYVKSRNDKQLRSKEYERETTNCAPEATTSDGSPIVPCGLIAWSLFNDTYSFAINEKVIEVNKKNIAWKSDKEHKFGSDVYPKNFQEGSLIGGAKLNASIPLSEHEDLIVWMRTAALPQFRKLYGRIETDLSANEQITVTIQNNYNTYSFEGRKKLVLSTTSWIGGKNDFLGIAYLVVGGLCLCLAMGFTALYSSKPRTLGDPSYLSWNRNPDGH
;
A
#
# COMPACT_ATOMS: atom_id res chain seq x y z
N MET A 1 77.55 6.61 -8.82
CA MET A 1 78.74 6.94 -9.63
C MET A 1 78.30 7.85 -10.77
N ASN A 2 78.96 9.01 -10.90
CA ASN A 2 79.20 9.88 -12.07
C ASN A 2 78.76 9.37 -13.46
N ARG A 3 78.45 10.16 -14.50
CA ARG A 3 78.47 11.61 -14.79
C ARG A 3 77.84 11.82 -16.20
N LYS A 4 77.24 12.99 -16.40
CA LYS A 4 77.20 13.90 -17.58
C LYS A 4 77.59 13.40 -18.98
N GLY A 5 76.81 13.86 -19.97
CA GLY A 5 77.27 14.14 -21.34
C GLY A 5 76.22 14.90 -22.15
N ASP A 6 76.50 16.16 -22.44
CA ASP A 6 75.70 17.19 -23.14
C ASP A 6 75.93 17.16 -24.67
N SER A 7 74.99 17.69 -25.47
CA SER A 7 75.06 18.10 -26.90
C SER A 7 73.69 17.86 -27.59
N THR A 8 73.09 18.73 -28.40
CA THR A 8 73.42 20.06 -28.95
C THR A 8 72.12 20.63 -29.54
N ALA A 9 71.98 21.96 -29.52
CA ALA A 9 70.89 22.70 -30.15
C ALA A 9 70.97 22.65 -31.69
N GLY A 10 69.81 22.68 -32.35
CA GLY A 10 69.67 22.74 -33.81
C GLY A 10 68.43 23.54 -34.22
N SER A 11 68.66 24.84 -34.41
CA SER A 11 68.08 25.81 -35.35
C SER A 11 66.62 25.67 -35.81
N ASP A 12 65.91 26.79 -35.63
CA ASP A 12 64.65 27.22 -36.22
C ASP A 12 64.44 26.78 -37.68
N GLY A 13 63.31 26.11 -37.91
CA GLY A 13 62.67 25.93 -39.20
C GLY A 13 61.26 26.49 -39.14
N ALA A 14 60.95 27.41 -40.05
CA ALA A 14 59.68 28.12 -40.16
C ALA A 14 58.46 27.18 -40.05
N ALA A 15 57.57 27.47 -39.10
CA ALA A 15 56.33 26.74 -38.92
C ALA A 15 55.33 27.14 -40.02
N GLU A 16 55.10 26.24 -40.99
CA GLU A 16 53.91 26.31 -41.85
C GLU A 16 52.63 26.22 -40.99
N PRO A 17 51.54 26.92 -41.36
CA PRO A 17 50.28 26.80 -40.66
C PRO A 17 49.72 25.40 -40.93
N ARG A 18 49.88 24.48 -39.96
CA ARG A 18 49.24 23.16 -39.99
C ARG A 18 47.75 23.35 -40.19
N GLY A 19 47.25 23.04 -41.38
CA GLY A 19 45.83 23.13 -41.72
C GLY A 19 44.98 22.43 -40.66
N HIS A 20 43.87 23.06 -40.28
CA HIS A 20 42.93 22.51 -39.31
C HIS A 20 42.49 21.10 -39.76
N SER A 21 43.04 20.07 -39.13
CA SER A 21 42.65 18.69 -39.41
C SER A 21 41.17 18.51 -39.07
N LYS A 22 40.37 18.12 -40.07
CA LYS A 22 38.96 17.74 -39.89
C LYS A 22 38.82 16.31 -39.34
N LYS A 23 39.92 15.63 -39.02
CA LYS A 23 39.89 14.28 -38.45
C LYS A 23 39.24 14.34 -37.07
N PRO A 24 38.18 13.55 -36.80
CA PRO A 24 37.59 13.47 -35.48
C PRO A 24 38.65 13.09 -34.44
N LYS A 25 38.57 13.70 -33.25
CA LYS A 25 39.47 13.36 -32.15
C LYS A 25 39.29 11.89 -31.78
N TYR A 26 40.38 11.13 -31.83
CA TYR A 26 40.37 9.73 -31.44
C TYR A 26 40.15 9.60 -29.93
N SER A 27 39.17 8.81 -29.56
CA SER A 27 38.94 8.31 -28.21
C SER A 27 38.11 7.03 -28.31
N ARG A 28 38.22 6.13 -27.33
CA ARG A 28 37.40 4.90 -27.31
C ARG A 28 35.89 5.20 -27.36
N PHE A 29 35.49 6.34 -26.82
CA PHE A 29 34.11 6.82 -26.90
C PHE A 29 33.74 7.25 -28.32
N THR A 30 34.53 8.12 -28.95
CA THR A 30 34.26 8.63 -30.31
C THR A 30 34.42 7.57 -31.39
N GLN A 31 35.17 6.50 -31.15
CA GLN A 31 35.28 5.34 -32.04
C GLN A 31 34.32 4.19 -31.69
N GLN A 32 33.50 4.34 -30.65
CA GLN A 32 32.57 3.29 -30.18
C GLN A 32 33.27 1.97 -29.77
N GLU A 33 34.49 2.06 -29.25
CA GLU A 33 35.35 0.95 -28.80
C GLU A 33 35.41 0.84 -27.25
N LEU A 34 34.35 1.29 -26.58
CA LEU A 34 34.21 1.10 -25.15
C LEU A 34 34.11 -0.40 -24.82
N PRO A 35 34.63 -0.83 -23.65
CA PRO A 35 34.48 -2.22 -23.22
C PRO A 35 32.98 -2.51 -23.06
N ALA A 36 32.50 -3.52 -23.77
CA ALA A 36 31.10 -3.93 -23.73
C ALA A 36 31.00 -5.45 -23.55
N CYS A 37 30.06 -5.89 -22.71
CA CYS A 37 29.65 -7.28 -22.64
C CYS A 37 28.46 -7.49 -23.58
N LYS A 38 28.57 -8.43 -24.53
CA LYS A 38 27.50 -8.80 -25.45
C LYS A 38 27.05 -10.22 -25.14
N PRO A 39 26.13 -10.41 -24.17
CA PRO A 39 25.69 -11.75 -23.79
C PRO A 39 24.94 -12.40 -24.95
N ILE A 40 25.49 -13.49 -25.47
CA ILE A 40 24.81 -14.33 -26.46
C ILE A 40 23.98 -15.35 -25.69
N LEU A 41 22.67 -15.32 -25.89
CA LEU A 41 21.74 -16.24 -25.24
C LEU A 41 21.85 -17.63 -25.86
N THR A 42 22.64 -18.51 -25.24
CA THR A 42 22.70 -19.93 -25.61
C THR A 42 21.59 -20.71 -24.90
N PRO A 43 21.10 -21.84 -25.48
CA PRO A 43 20.08 -22.66 -24.83
C PRO A 43 20.44 -23.08 -23.41
N ALA A 44 21.70 -23.44 -23.15
CA ALA A 44 22.17 -23.81 -21.82
C ALA A 44 22.02 -22.67 -20.79
N ILE A 45 22.38 -21.44 -21.16
CA ILE A 45 22.24 -20.26 -20.28
C ILE A 45 20.77 -19.96 -20.02
N VAL A 46 19.93 -20.00 -21.06
CA VAL A 46 18.50 -19.70 -20.95
C VAL A 46 17.78 -20.76 -20.07
N ILE A 47 18.01 -22.05 -20.33
CA ILE A 47 17.46 -23.15 -19.52
C ILE A 47 17.92 -23.03 -18.08
N SER A 48 19.22 -22.82 -17.83
CA SER A 48 19.76 -22.67 -16.47
C SER A 48 19.13 -21.49 -15.73
N THR A 49 18.88 -20.39 -16.43
CA THR A 49 18.22 -19.19 -15.86
C THR A 49 16.78 -19.48 -15.46
N PHE A 50 15.99 -20.14 -16.32
CA PHE A 50 14.61 -20.52 -16.00
C PHE A 50 14.53 -21.57 -14.87
N CYS A 51 15.45 -22.54 -14.85
CA CYS A 51 15.56 -23.49 -13.74
C CYS A 51 15.87 -22.78 -12.42
N PHE A 52 16.82 -21.83 -12.43
CA PHE A 52 17.17 -21.04 -11.26
C PHE A 52 15.99 -20.21 -10.74
N LEU A 53 15.28 -19.51 -11.62
CA LEU A 53 14.08 -18.76 -11.25
C LEU A 53 13.00 -19.67 -10.64
N THR A 54 12.81 -20.87 -11.20
CA THR A 54 11.87 -21.86 -10.65
C THR A 54 12.26 -22.26 -9.23
N ILE A 55 13.54 -22.59 -9.00
CA ILE A 55 14.06 -23.02 -7.69
C ILE A 55 13.87 -21.94 -6.63
N ILE A 56 13.87 -20.66 -7.01
CA ILE A 56 13.65 -19.55 -6.06
C ILE A 56 12.16 -19.25 -5.90
N PHE A 57 11.42 -19.10 -7.01
CA PHE A 57 10.06 -18.58 -6.96
C PHE A 57 9.06 -19.60 -6.41
N VAL A 58 9.24 -20.89 -6.69
CA VAL A 58 8.31 -21.92 -6.21
C VAL A 58 8.32 -22.03 -4.68
N PRO A 59 9.47 -22.17 -3.99
CA PRO A 59 9.50 -22.18 -2.53
C PRO A 59 8.98 -20.89 -1.89
N ILE A 60 9.32 -19.72 -2.43
CA ILE A 60 8.79 -18.43 -1.95
C ILE A 60 7.26 -18.42 -2.09
N GLY A 61 6.74 -18.84 -3.26
CA GLY A 61 5.31 -18.90 -3.51
C GLY A 61 4.58 -19.81 -2.54
N PHE A 62 5.10 -21.01 -2.28
CA PHE A 62 4.53 -21.94 -1.28
C PHE A 62 4.58 -21.37 0.15
N ALA A 63 5.71 -20.79 0.55
CA ALA A 63 5.86 -20.19 1.87
C ALA A 63 4.90 -19.01 2.09
N SER A 64 4.82 -18.09 1.11
CA SER A 64 3.90 -16.95 1.14
C SER A 64 2.44 -17.37 1.12
N LEU A 65 2.06 -18.35 0.30
CA LEU A 65 0.68 -18.84 0.23
C LEU A 65 0.26 -19.52 1.54
N THR A 66 1.16 -20.32 2.14
CA THR A 66 0.92 -20.96 3.43
C THR A 66 0.78 -19.92 4.53
N ALA A 67 1.66 -18.92 4.56
CA ALA A 67 1.58 -17.82 5.52
C ALA A 67 0.25 -17.06 5.43
N SER A 68 -0.22 -16.76 4.20
CA SER A 68 -1.51 -16.12 3.96
C SER A 68 -2.69 -16.98 4.42
N ARG A 69 -2.70 -18.28 4.08
CA ARG A 69 -3.82 -19.19 4.41
C ARG A 69 -3.92 -19.53 5.90
N ASN A 70 -2.82 -19.39 6.64
CA ASN A 70 -2.81 -19.53 8.10
C ASN A 70 -3.42 -18.32 8.81
N VAL A 71 -3.61 -17.19 8.12
CA VAL A 71 -4.34 -16.04 8.68
C VAL A 71 -5.82 -16.39 8.81
N VAL A 72 -6.35 -16.18 10.00
CA VAL A 72 -7.76 -16.38 10.33
C VAL A 72 -8.43 -15.03 10.29
N GLU A 73 -9.55 -14.93 9.55
CA GLU A 73 -10.36 -13.72 9.47
C GLU A 73 -11.82 -14.04 9.76
N ILE A 74 -12.47 -13.17 10.53
CA ILE A 74 -13.91 -13.10 10.70
C ILE A 74 -14.34 -11.78 10.05
N VAL A 75 -15.19 -11.86 9.03
CA VAL A 75 -15.72 -10.69 8.32
C VAL A 75 -17.22 -10.67 8.51
N TYR A 76 -17.73 -9.64 9.18
CA TYR A 76 -19.15 -9.48 9.47
C TYR A 76 -19.66 -8.18 8.85
N GLU A 77 -20.49 -8.30 7.83
CA GLU A 77 -21.16 -7.18 7.15
C GLU A 77 -22.39 -6.76 7.96
N TYR A 78 -22.40 -5.54 8.48
CA TYR A 78 -23.40 -5.11 9.46
C TYR A 78 -24.26 -3.94 8.99
N ASP A 79 -23.99 -3.36 7.82
CA ASP A 79 -24.78 -2.24 7.31
C ASP A 79 -26.24 -2.62 7.05
N VAL A 80 -26.55 -3.86 6.67
CA VAL A 80 -27.95 -4.32 6.53
C VAL A 80 -28.47 -4.97 7.82
N ASP A 81 -27.66 -5.82 8.45
CA ASP A 81 -28.08 -6.66 9.59
C ASP A 81 -28.35 -5.90 10.88
N CYS A 82 -27.87 -4.66 10.98
CA CYS A 82 -28.08 -3.76 12.11
C CYS A 82 -29.17 -2.71 11.89
N ILE A 83 -30.00 -2.89 10.86
CA ILE A 83 -31.21 -2.09 10.65
C ILE A 83 -32.44 -2.91 11.10
N PRO A 84 -33.33 -2.36 11.93
CA PRO A 84 -34.60 -3.00 12.27
C PRO A 84 -35.41 -3.36 11.01
N GLN A 85 -36.11 -4.50 11.02
CA GLN A 85 -36.87 -4.96 9.84
C GLN A 85 -37.88 -3.94 9.34
N GLU A 86 -38.52 -3.21 10.26
CA GLU A 86 -39.49 -2.15 9.96
C GLU A 86 -38.89 -0.97 9.17
N MET A 87 -37.58 -0.72 9.35
CA MET A 87 -36.85 0.41 8.74
C MET A 87 -35.97 -0.02 7.55
N GLN A 88 -36.05 -1.27 7.08
CA GLN A 88 -35.20 -1.74 5.98
C GLN A 88 -35.45 -1.00 4.66
N ASN A 89 -36.68 -0.53 4.44
CA ASN A 89 -37.03 0.27 3.25
C ASN A 89 -36.65 1.74 3.40
N ASP A 90 -36.37 2.21 4.63
CA ASP A 90 -35.98 3.59 4.92
C ASP A 90 -34.74 3.64 5.82
N LYS A 91 -33.66 3.07 5.29
CA LYS A 91 -32.34 3.02 5.96
C LYS A 91 -31.80 4.42 6.26
N LEU A 92 -32.14 5.39 5.41
CA LEU A 92 -31.65 6.76 5.53
C LEU A 92 -32.31 7.49 6.71
N ALA A 93 -33.63 7.33 6.91
CA ALA A 93 -34.29 7.88 8.08
C ALA A 93 -33.76 7.27 9.38
N PHE A 94 -33.51 5.95 9.40
CA PHE A 94 -32.92 5.27 10.56
C PHE A 94 -31.55 5.85 10.95
N ILE A 95 -30.64 5.98 9.98
CA ILE A 95 -29.27 6.44 10.27
C ILE A 95 -29.21 7.93 10.61
N GLN A 96 -30.11 8.74 10.05
CA GLN A 96 -30.15 10.19 10.29
C GLN A 96 -30.90 10.57 11.58
N SER A 97 -31.69 9.66 12.15
CA SER A 97 -32.41 9.91 13.40
C SER A 97 -31.44 10.17 14.55
N SER A 98 -31.60 11.31 15.24
CA SER A 98 -30.80 11.66 16.43
C SER A 98 -31.32 11.00 17.71
N VAL A 99 -32.53 10.46 17.69
CA VAL A 99 -33.22 9.90 18.87
C VAL A 99 -33.13 8.38 18.92
N THR A 100 -33.07 7.72 17.76
CA THR A 100 -33.04 6.27 17.65
C THR A 100 -31.67 5.73 18.08
N ASP A 101 -31.68 4.78 19.03
CA ASP A 101 -30.51 3.99 19.39
C ASP A 101 -30.12 3.08 18.22
N LYS A 102 -28.85 3.13 17.85
CA LYS A 102 -28.28 2.40 16.71
C LYS A 102 -27.37 1.28 17.18
N ALA A 103 -27.48 0.91 18.46
CA ALA A 103 -26.86 -0.27 19.03
C ALA A 103 -27.36 -1.53 18.32
N CYS A 104 -26.43 -2.38 17.95
CA CYS A 104 -26.70 -3.66 17.33
C CYS A 104 -25.80 -4.72 17.95
N THR A 105 -26.40 -5.70 18.60
CA THR A 105 -25.67 -6.80 19.24
C THR A 105 -25.77 -8.06 18.42
N LYS A 106 -24.62 -8.68 18.13
CA LYS A 106 -24.51 -9.87 17.28
C LYS A 106 -23.49 -10.83 17.87
N THR A 107 -23.76 -12.12 17.75
CA THR A 107 -22.85 -13.18 18.19
C THR A 107 -22.07 -13.71 16.99
N LEU A 108 -20.74 -13.63 17.06
CA LEU A 108 -19.83 -14.15 16.05
C LEU A 108 -19.16 -15.42 16.60
N ILE A 109 -18.99 -16.43 15.74
CA ILE A 109 -18.30 -17.68 16.11
C ILE A 109 -16.88 -17.62 15.56
N VAL A 110 -15.90 -17.88 16.43
CA VAL A 110 -14.49 -17.95 16.04
C VAL A 110 -14.22 -19.24 15.27
N PRO A 111 -13.88 -19.19 13.97
CA PRO A 111 -13.79 -20.42 13.16
C PRO A 111 -12.57 -21.28 13.50
N LYS A 112 -11.47 -20.64 13.92
CA LYS A 112 -10.19 -21.27 14.27
C LYS A 112 -9.49 -20.43 15.32
N ASN A 113 -8.61 -21.04 16.11
CA ASN A 113 -7.84 -20.35 17.14
C ASN A 113 -7.12 -19.11 16.57
N MET A 114 -7.37 -17.94 17.16
CA MET A 114 -6.76 -16.66 16.79
C MET A 114 -5.80 -16.22 17.90
N LYS A 115 -4.50 -16.28 17.62
CA LYS A 115 -3.47 -15.85 18.58
C LYS A 115 -3.39 -14.32 18.65
N ALA A 116 -3.27 -13.78 19.85
CA ALA A 116 -3.08 -12.36 20.11
C ALA A 116 -1.76 -11.83 19.52
N PRO A 117 -1.71 -10.55 19.09
CA PRO A 117 -2.84 -9.62 19.06
C PRO A 117 -3.81 -9.91 17.90
N VAL A 118 -5.11 -9.95 18.19
CA VAL A 118 -6.17 -10.01 17.17
C VAL A 118 -6.51 -8.59 16.76
N HIS A 119 -6.36 -8.28 15.48
CA HIS A 119 -6.55 -6.94 14.96
C HIS A 119 -8.02 -6.72 14.61
N VAL A 120 -8.58 -5.61 15.08
CA VAL A 120 -9.94 -5.16 14.79
C VAL A 120 -9.86 -4.12 13.69
N TYR A 121 -10.46 -4.38 12.54
CA TYR A 121 -10.57 -3.43 11.44
C TYR A 121 -12.04 -3.11 11.17
N TYR A 122 -12.28 -1.90 10.69
CA TYR A 122 -13.48 -1.62 9.91
C TYR A 122 -13.13 -1.61 8.42
N GLU A 123 -14.01 -2.20 7.62
CA GLU A 123 -13.96 -2.16 6.17
C GLU A 123 -15.09 -1.27 5.67
N LEU A 124 -14.74 -0.30 4.83
CA LEU A 124 -15.68 0.50 4.07
C LEU A 124 -15.58 0.15 2.60
N ASP A 125 -16.73 0.10 1.95
CA ASP A 125 -16.85 -0.07 0.50
C ASP A 125 -17.59 1.11 -0.13
N ASN A 126 -17.35 1.32 -1.42
CA ASN A 126 -17.87 2.45 -2.20
C ASN A 126 -17.56 3.83 -1.59
N PHE A 127 -16.43 3.98 -0.88
CA PHE A 127 -15.99 5.24 -0.29
C PHE A 127 -14.67 5.73 -0.93
N TYR A 128 -14.73 6.84 -1.67
CA TYR A 128 -13.61 7.28 -2.51
C TYR A 128 -12.66 8.26 -1.79
N GLN A 129 -11.84 7.75 -0.86
CA GLN A 129 -10.78 8.56 -0.22
C GLN A 129 -9.73 9.07 -1.22
N ASN A 130 -9.63 8.46 -2.40
CA ASN A 130 -8.68 8.79 -3.46
C ASN A 130 -9.18 9.91 -4.40
N HIS A 131 -10.39 10.46 -4.19
CA HIS A 131 -10.90 11.53 -5.03
C HIS A 131 -10.03 12.80 -4.89
N ARG A 132 -9.65 13.42 -6.02
CA ARG A 132 -8.69 14.54 -6.06
C ARG A 132 -9.02 15.68 -5.09
N ARG A 133 -10.30 16.08 -5.00
CA ARG A 133 -10.75 17.15 -4.09
C ARG A 133 -10.69 16.71 -2.63
N TYR A 134 -11.00 15.45 -2.34
CA TYR A 134 -10.98 14.89 -0.99
C TYR A 134 -9.55 14.81 -0.48
N VAL A 135 -8.62 14.21 -1.24
CA VAL A 135 -7.19 14.09 -0.87
C VAL A 135 -6.53 15.46 -0.65
N LYS A 136 -6.90 16.47 -1.46
CA LYS A 136 -6.38 17.83 -1.31
C LYS A 136 -6.95 18.58 -0.11
N SER A 137 -8.11 18.18 0.39
CA SER A 137 -8.83 18.90 1.45
C SER A 137 -8.27 18.59 2.83
N ARG A 138 -7.08 19.13 3.10
CA ARG A 138 -6.36 19.15 4.40
C ARG A 138 -5.22 20.17 4.36
N ASN A 139 -4.69 20.56 5.51
CA ASN A 139 -3.46 21.34 5.60
C ASN A 139 -2.40 20.67 6.50
N ASP A 140 -1.33 20.15 5.89
CA ASP A 140 -0.29 19.41 6.61
C ASP A 140 0.54 20.28 7.56
N LYS A 141 0.61 21.60 7.35
CA LYS A 141 1.28 22.51 8.31
C LYS A 141 0.41 22.73 9.55
N GLN A 142 -0.90 22.93 9.36
CA GLN A 142 -1.87 23.06 10.44
C GLN A 142 -1.86 21.82 11.35
N LEU A 143 -1.79 20.63 10.75
CA LEU A 143 -1.72 19.38 11.50
C LEU A 143 -0.42 19.24 12.31
N ARG A 144 0.69 19.82 11.84
CA ARG A 144 2.03 19.63 12.41
C ARG A 144 2.35 20.58 13.56
N SER A 145 1.87 21.83 13.51
CA SER A 145 2.23 22.83 14.52
C SER A 145 1.13 23.88 14.72
N LYS A 146 0.96 24.31 15.97
CA LYS A 146 0.00 25.33 16.38
C LYS A 146 0.23 26.69 15.71
N GLU A 147 1.45 27.00 15.29
CA GLU A 147 1.78 28.24 14.57
C GLU A 147 0.91 28.43 13.31
N TYR A 148 0.58 27.33 12.63
CA TYR A 148 -0.17 27.31 11.38
C TYR A 148 -1.66 27.01 11.57
N GLU A 149 -2.20 27.20 12.77
CA GLU A 149 -3.61 26.94 13.10
C GLU A 149 -4.59 27.62 12.12
N ARG A 150 -4.25 28.84 11.68
CA ARG A 150 -5.06 29.63 10.75
C ARG A 150 -4.79 29.34 9.27
N GLU A 151 -3.81 28.51 8.92
CA GLU A 151 -3.54 28.15 7.52
C GLU A 151 -4.56 27.10 7.03
N THR A 152 -5.64 27.55 6.36
CA THR A 152 -6.73 26.66 5.90
C THR A 152 -6.91 26.63 4.37
N THR A 153 -5.96 27.17 3.61
CA THR A 153 -6.05 27.42 2.14
C THR A 153 -6.57 26.24 1.31
N ASN A 154 -6.19 25.01 1.64
CA ASN A 154 -6.58 23.82 0.89
C ASN A 154 -7.77 23.05 1.50
N CYS A 155 -8.27 23.47 2.67
CA CYS A 155 -9.24 22.72 3.46
C CYS A 155 -10.71 22.91 3.03
N ALA A 156 -10.98 23.66 1.96
CA ALA A 156 -12.36 23.85 1.51
C ALA A 156 -13.06 22.50 1.21
N PRO A 157 -14.38 22.40 1.48
CA PRO A 157 -15.24 23.42 2.08
C PRO A 157 -15.09 23.55 3.62
N GLU A 158 -14.59 22.53 4.31
CA GLU A 158 -14.51 22.46 5.78
C GLU A 158 -13.25 23.15 6.33
N ALA A 159 -13.06 24.41 5.95
CA ALA A 159 -11.90 25.22 6.33
C ALA A 159 -12.15 26.03 7.60
N THR A 160 -13.33 26.65 7.70
CA THR A 160 -13.70 27.59 8.75
C THR A 160 -15.16 27.37 9.14
N THR A 161 -15.52 27.73 10.36
CA THR A 161 -16.90 27.83 10.80
C THR A 161 -17.64 28.97 10.10
N SER A 162 -18.96 29.06 10.31
CA SER A 162 -19.82 30.11 9.75
C SER A 162 -19.43 31.53 10.19
N ASP A 163 -18.83 31.67 11.36
CA ASP A 163 -18.28 32.93 11.90
C ASP A 163 -16.86 33.25 11.40
N GLY A 164 -16.27 32.37 10.58
CA GLY A 164 -14.94 32.55 10.00
C GLY A 164 -13.78 32.05 10.88
N SER A 165 -14.06 31.46 12.04
CA SER A 165 -13.03 30.84 12.88
C SER A 165 -12.45 29.58 12.23
N PRO A 166 -11.14 29.31 12.31
CA PRO A 166 -10.53 28.12 11.72
C PRO A 166 -11.05 26.84 12.39
N ILE A 167 -11.31 25.81 11.58
CA ILE A 167 -11.57 24.46 12.06
C ILE A 167 -10.22 23.75 12.22
N VAL A 168 -10.02 23.03 13.32
CA VAL A 168 -8.79 22.26 13.57
C VAL A 168 -9.17 20.86 14.02
N PRO A 169 -8.73 19.79 13.33
CA PRO A 169 -8.12 19.79 11.99
C PRO A 169 -9.13 20.18 10.90
N CYS A 170 -8.73 21.01 9.93
CA CYS A 170 -9.58 21.38 8.79
C CYS A 170 -9.56 20.34 7.66
N GLY A 171 -10.60 20.39 6.81
CA GLY A 171 -10.69 19.67 5.55
C GLY A 171 -11.56 18.42 5.58
N LEU A 172 -12.01 18.00 4.40
CA LEU A 172 -12.98 16.91 4.22
C LEU A 172 -12.50 15.58 4.79
N ILE A 173 -11.19 15.32 4.75
CA ILE A 173 -10.64 14.06 5.24
C ILE A 173 -10.90 13.94 6.74
N ALA A 174 -10.53 14.95 7.52
CA ALA A 174 -10.80 14.95 8.94
C ALA A 174 -12.31 15.04 9.23
N TRP A 175 -13.03 15.88 8.48
CA TRP A 175 -14.45 16.10 8.68
C TRP A 175 -15.31 14.84 8.52
N SER A 176 -14.95 13.92 7.63
CA SER A 176 -15.69 12.66 7.46
C SER A 176 -15.14 11.52 8.33
N LEU A 177 -14.53 11.81 9.48
CA LEU A 177 -13.94 10.81 10.38
C LEU A 177 -14.95 9.71 10.75
N PHE A 178 -14.56 8.45 10.56
CA PHE A 178 -15.37 7.29 10.90
C PHE A 178 -15.81 7.30 12.38
N ASN A 179 -17.09 7.05 12.65
CA ASN A 179 -17.69 7.25 13.98
C ASN A 179 -18.49 6.07 14.55
N ASP A 180 -18.41 4.89 13.92
CA ASP A 180 -18.94 3.68 14.57
C ASP A 180 -18.02 3.24 15.69
N THR A 181 -18.60 2.59 16.70
CA THR A 181 -17.85 2.00 17.80
C THR A 181 -18.16 0.52 17.95
N TYR A 182 -17.17 -0.23 18.45
CA TYR A 182 -17.25 -1.67 18.65
C TYR A 182 -16.90 -1.99 20.09
N SER A 183 -17.72 -2.85 20.71
CA SER A 183 -17.49 -3.44 22.04
C SER A 183 -17.60 -4.95 21.92
N PHE A 184 -16.73 -5.69 22.62
CA PHE A 184 -16.65 -7.14 22.54
C PHE A 184 -16.82 -7.75 23.94
N ALA A 185 -17.49 -8.90 24.01
CA ALA A 185 -17.61 -9.69 25.22
C ALA A 185 -17.59 -11.18 24.91
N ILE A 186 -16.98 -11.96 25.81
CA ILE A 186 -17.03 -13.43 25.81
C ILE A 186 -17.62 -13.85 27.15
N ASN A 187 -18.68 -14.68 27.12
CA ASN A 187 -19.39 -15.12 28.33
C ASN A 187 -19.75 -13.95 29.26
N GLU A 188 -20.31 -12.87 28.68
CA GLU A 188 -20.68 -11.62 29.36
C GLU A 188 -19.51 -10.80 29.95
N LYS A 189 -18.27 -11.30 29.85
CA LYS A 189 -17.07 -10.56 30.25
C LYS A 189 -16.58 -9.69 29.11
N VAL A 190 -16.54 -8.38 29.35
CA VAL A 190 -16.05 -7.39 28.38
C VAL A 190 -14.56 -7.65 28.07
N ILE A 191 -14.24 -7.59 26.79
CA ILE A 191 -12.88 -7.68 26.27
C ILE A 191 -12.44 -6.29 25.85
N GLU A 192 -11.33 -5.85 26.41
CA GLU A 192 -10.77 -4.54 26.10
C GLU A 192 -10.18 -4.51 24.69
N VAL A 193 -10.52 -3.47 23.94
CA VAL A 193 -9.92 -3.18 22.64
C VAL A 193 -8.87 -2.09 22.84
N ASN A 194 -7.61 -2.48 22.75
CA ASN A 194 -6.48 -1.57 22.83
C ASN A 194 -6.43 -0.67 21.57
N LYS A 195 -6.68 0.63 21.76
CA LYS A 195 -6.60 1.66 20.72
C LYS A 195 -5.26 2.41 20.68
N LYS A 196 -4.28 2.00 21.48
CA LYS A 196 -2.94 2.60 21.47
C LYS A 196 -2.03 1.88 20.48
N ASN A 197 -1.05 2.61 19.94
CA ASN A 197 -0.05 2.12 18.99
C ASN A 197 -0.64 1.49 17.72
N ILE A 198 -1.79 1.97 17.27
CA ILE A 198 -2.43 1.59 16.00
C ILE A 198 -1.94 2.47 14.83
N ALA A 199 -1.47 3.68 15.13
CA ALA A 199 -0.87 4.59 14.18
C ALA A 199 0.66 4.43 14.13
N TRP A 200 1.24 4.77 12.98
CA TRP A 200 2.69 4.73 12.78
C TRP A 200 3.38 5.76 13.66
N LYS A 201 4.44 5.34 14.37
CA LYS A 201 5.23 6.23 15.24
C LYS A 201 5.68 7.51 14.53
N SER A 202 6.12 7.40 13.28
CA SER A 202 6.54 8.56 12.47
C SER A 202 5.41 9.54 12.14
N ASP A 203 4.16 9.07 12.01
CA ASP A 203 3.02 9.97 11.82
C ASP A 203 2.74 10.73 13.13
N LYS A 204 2.75 10.02 14.27
CA LYS A 204 2.54 10.61 15.60
C LYS A 204 3.59 11.66 15.96
N GLU A 205 4.84 11.45 15.57
CA GLU A 205 5.98 12.31 15.97
C GLU A 205 6.28 13.44 14.97
N HIS A 206 5.95 13.29 13.68
CA HIS A 206 6.39 14.23 12.64
C HIS A 206 5.27 14.84 11.79
N LYS A 207 4.06 14.27 11.82
CA LYS A 207 2.93 14.76 11.00
C LYS A 207 1.81 15.38 11.81
N PHE A 208 1.60 14.90 13.02
CA PHE A 208 0.58 15.41 13.93
C PHE A 208 1.26 16.02 15.16
N GLY A 209 1.06 17.32 15.40
CA GLY A 209 1.70 18.04 16.49
C GLY A 209 1.13 17.67 17.85
N SER A 210 2.01 17.59 18.85
CA SER A 210 1.63 17.44 20.27
C SER A 210 1.15 18.74 20.90
N ASP A 211 1.33 19.87 20.21
CA ASP A 211 0.87 21.21 20.57
C ASP A 211 -0.41 21.63 19.82
N VAL A 212 -0.91 20.79 18.91
CA VAL A 212 -2.12 21.05 18.12
C VAL A 212 -3.31 20.33 18.74
N TYR A 213 -4.36 21.07 19.07
CA TYR A 213 -5.57 20.56 19.72
C TYR A 213 -6.78 20.80 18.82
N PRO A 214 -7.78 19.88 18.80
CA PRO A 214 -9.02 20.10 18.07
C PRO A 214 -9.73 21.38 18.51
N LYS A 215 -10.25 22.15 17.56
CA LYS A 215 -11.00 23.40 17.78
C LYS A 215 -12.10 23.55 16.75
N ASN A 216 -13.29 23.95 17.18
CA ASN A 216 -14.44 24.19 16.32
C ASN A 216 -14.80 22.99 15.42
N PHE A 217 -14.42 21.77 15.82
CA PHE A 217 -14.47 20.59 14.98
C PHE A 217 -15.75 19.81 15.23
N GLN A 218 -16.57 19.61 14.19
CA GLN A 218 -17.90 18.96 14.29
C GLN A 218 -18.87 19.69 15.25
N GLU A 219 -18.77 21.01 15.34
CA GLU A 219 -19.62 21.86 16.18
C GLU A 219 -20.76 22.54 15.40
N GLY A 220 -20.75 22.43 14.07
CA GLY A 220 -21.78 23.00 13.20
C GLY A 220 -23.10 22.21 13.18
N SER A 221 -24.07 22.72 12.42
CA SER A 221 -25.36 22.03 12.19
C SER A 221 -25.20 20.76 11.36
N LEU A 222 -24.26 20.75 10.42
CA LEU A 222 -23.85 19.57 9.68
C LEU A 222 -22.71 18.88 10.44
N ILE A 223 -22.85 17.59 10.70
CA ILE A 223 -21.81 16.75 11.32
C ILE A 223 -21.42 15.69 10.30
N GLY A 224 -20.14 15.65 9.92
CA GLY A 224 -19.62 14.72 8.92
C GLY A 224 -19.17 13.38 9.49
N GLY A 225 -18.90 13.31 10.80
CA GLY A 225 -18.25 12.15 11.40
C GLY A 225 -18.08 12.23 12.92
N ALA A 226 -17.02 11.62 13.43
CA ALA A 226 -16.74 11.55 14.86
C ALA A 226 -16.25 12.90 15.39
N LYS A 227 -16.59 13.21 16.64
CA LYS A 227 -16.02 14.34 17.39
C LYS A 227 -14.67 13.95 17.97
N LEU A 228 -13.78 14.94 18.12
CA LEU A 228 -12.49 14.78 18.79
C LEU A 228 -12.53 15.44 20.17
N ASN A 229 -11.80 14.87 21.13
CA ASN A 229 -11.63 15.48 22.44
C ASN A 229 -10.66 16.68 22.34
N ALA A 230 -11.18 17.87 22.62
CA ALA A 230 -10.43 19.13 22.55
C ALA A 230 -9.30 19.25 23.61
N SER A 231 -9.33 18.43 24.67
CA SER A 231 -8.29 18.41 25.71
C SER A 231 -7.11 17.50 25.37
N ILE A 232 -7.17 16.76 24.26
CA ILE A 232 -6.14 15.80 23.84
C ILE A 232 -5.52 16.29 22.52
N PRO A 233 -4.18 16.32 22.38
CA PRO A 233 -3.53 16.79 21.17
C PRO A 233 -3.71 15.81 20.00
N LEU A 234 -3.59 16.30 18.76
CA LEU A 234 -3.78 15.50 17.55
C LEU A 234 -2.82 14.30 17.46
N SER A 235 -1.60 14.43 18.00
CA SER A 235 -0.61 13.34 18.05
C SER A 235 -1.08 12.11 18.83
N GLU A 236 -2.05 12.28 19.74
CA GLU A 236 -2.60 11.21 20.58
C GLU A 236 -3.93 10.64 20.07
N HIS A 237 -4.57 11.31 19.11
CA HIS A 237 -5.78 10.83 18.42
C HIS A 237 -5.42 9.81 17.34
N GLU A 238 -4.98 8.61 17.73
CA GLU A 238 -4.50 7.60 16.77
C GLU A 238 -5.58 7.16 15.76
N ASP A 239 -6.86 7.14 16.16
CA ASP A 239 -8.01 6.86 15.28
C ASP A 239 -8.08 7.89 14.13
N LEU A 240 -7.86 9.18 14.44
CA LEU A 240 -7.77 10.25 13.44
C LEU A 240 -6.57 10.02 12.52
N ILE A 241 -5.40 9.70 13.07
CA ILE A 241 -4.17 9.50 12.27
C ILE A 241 -4.34 8.35 11.28
N VAL A 242 -4.94 7.25 11.71
CA VAL A 242 -5.27 6.11 10.84
C VAL A 242 -6.23 6.53 9.72
N TRP A 243 -7.25 7.34 10.03
CA TRP A 243 -8.23 7.82 9.05
C TRP A 243 -7.62 8.81 8.04
N MET A 244 -6.79 9.74 8.51
CA MET A 244 -6.14 10.78 7.70
C MET A 244 -5.18 10.22 6.65
N ARG A 245 -4.72 8.98 6.82
CA ARG A 245 -4.01 8.24 5.79
C ARG A 245 -4.98 7.71 4.75
N THR A 246 -5.23 8.48 3.69
CA THR A 246 -6.18 8.13 2.62
C THR A 246 -5.89 6.77 1.98
N ALA A 247 -6.95 5.98 1.73
CA ALA A 247 -6.87 4.74 0.98
C ALA A 247 -6.77 4.99 -0.53
N ALA A 248 -6.12 4.07 -1.25
CA ALA A 248 -5.94 4.15 -2.69
C ALA A 248 -7.14 3.61 -3.49
N LEU A 249 -7.93 2.72 -2.88
CA LEU A 249 -9.07 2.02 -3.48
C LEU A 249 -10.37 2.38 -2.74
N PRO A 250 -11.55 2.26 -3.37
CA PRO A 250 -12.83 2.56 -2.75
C PRO A 250 -13.26 1.55 -1.67
N GLN A 251 -12.74 0.33 -1.76
CA GLN A 251 -12.84 -0.69 -0.72
C GLN A 251 -11.54 -0.70 0.07
N PHE A 252 -11.62 -0.46 1.38
CA PHE A 252 -10.43 -0.41 2.22
C PHE A 252 -10.72 -0.81 3.67
N ARG A 253 -9.68 -1.31 4.34
CA ARG A 253 -9.67 -1.57 5.78
C ARG A 253 -8.86 -0.52 6.51
N LYS A 254 -9.29 -0.17 7.73
CA LYS A 254 -8.53 0.66 8.67
C LYS A 254 -8.50 -0.02 10.03
N LEU A 255 -7.35 0.04 10.69
CA LEU A 255 -7.17 -0.54 12.02
C LEU A 255 -7.95 0.31 13.03
N TYR A 256 -8.90 -0.32 13.73
CA TYR A 256 -9.66 0.28 14.83
C TYR A 256 -8.97 0.06 16.19
N GLY A 257 -8.33 -1.09 16.36
CA GLY A 257 -7.75 -1.49 17.64
C GLY A 257 -7.23 -2.92 17.61
N ARG A 258 -6.76 -3.39 18.77
CA ARG A 258 -6.28 -4.76 18.97
C ARG A 258 -6.87 -5.37 20.22
N ILE A 259 -7.23 -6.63 20.13
CA ILE A 259 -7.57 -7.48 21.26
C ILE A 259 -6.30 -8.23 21.66
N GLU A 260 -5.84 -8.00 22.89
CA GLU A 260 -4.56 -8.53 23.39
C GLU A 260 -4.70 -9.91 24.05
N THR A 261 -5.82 -10.58 23.80
CA THR A 261 -6.14 -11.92 24.32
C THR A 261 -6.40 -12.89 23.16
N ASP A 262 -5.97 -14.14 23.32
CA ASP A 262 -6.25 -15.20 22.34
C ASP A 262 -7.76 -15.47 22.28
N LEU A 263 -8.25 -15.82 21.10
CA LEU A 263 -9.65 -16.24 20.87
C LEU A 263 -9.66 -17.71 20.42
N SER A 264 -10.34 -18.55 21.19
CA SER A 264 -10.34 -20.00 20.97
C SER A 264 -11.26 -20.40 19.82
N ALA A 265 -10.97 -21.51 19.15
CA ALA A 265 -11.88 -22.05 18.12
C ALA A 265 -13.25 -22.40 18.72
N ASN A 266 -14.32 -22.09 17.97
CA ASN A 266 -15.73 -22.22 18.35
C ASN A 266 -16.19 -21.35 19.53
N GLU A 267 -15.35 -20.42 20.00
CA GLU A 267 -15.74 -19.46 21.01
C GLU A 267 -16.75 -18.46 20.43
N GLN A 268 -17.77 -18.12 21.23
CA GLN A 268 -18.81 -17.16 20.84
C GLN A 268 -18.46 -15.79 21.39
N ILE A 269 -18.31 -14.83 20.47
CA ILE A 269 -17.99 -13.44 20.80
C ILE A 269 -19.24 -12.62 20.56
N THR A 270 -19.74 -11.98 21.61
CA THR A 270 -20.80 -10.98 21.51
C THR A 270 -20.17 -9.65 21.12
N VAL A 271 -20.60 -9.10 20.01
CA VAL A 271 -20.19 -7.80 19.50
C VAL A 271 -21.36 -6.84 19.59
N THR A 272 -21.15 -5.71 20.26
CA THR A 272 -22.08 -4.58 20.24
C THR A 272 -21.49 -3.48 19.38
N ILE A 273 -22.21 -3.16 18.30
CA ILE A 273 -21.84 -2.16 17.30
C ILE A 273 -22.74 -0.94 17.48
N GLN A 274 -22.15 0.25 17.55
CA GLN A 274 -22.88 1.51 17.43
C GLN A 274 -22.81 1.98 15.98
N ASN A 275 -23.90 1.76 15.24
CA ASN A 275 -23.99 2.01 13.80
C ASN A 275 -24.35 3.49 13.51
N ASN A 276 -23.38 4.40 13.62
CA ASN A 276 -23.56 5.85 13.47
C ASN A 276 -23.15 6.42 12.09
N TYR A 277 -22.23 5.77 11.39
CA TYR A 277 -21.60 6.29 10.18
C TYR A 277 -22.51 6.06 8.99
N ASN A 278 -23.01 7.13 8.37
CA ASN A 278 -23.96 7.01 7.26
C ASN A 278 -23.27 6.55 5.98
N THR A 279 -23.54 5.32 5.57
CA THR A 279 -23.12 4.79 4.26
C THR A 279 -24.26 4.61 3.28
N TYR A 280 -25.51 4.67 3.74
CA TYR A 280 -26.69 4.43 2.89
C TYR A 280 -26.92 5.54 1.86
N SER A 281 -26.51 6.78 2.18
CA SER A 281 -26.64 7.92 1.25
C SER A 281 -25.81 7.79 -0.02
N PHE A 282 -24.82 6.91 -0.04
CA PHE A 282 -23.94 6.65 -1.19
C PHE A 282 -23.82 5.15 -1.50
N GLU A 283 -24.77 4.33 -1.04
CA GLU A 283 -24.79 2.88 -1.30
C GLU A 283 -23.49 2.16 -0.85
N GLY A 284 -22.86 2.67 0.21
CA GLY A 284 -21.67 2.06 0.81
C GLY A 284 -22.01 0.94 1.78
N ARG A 285 -21.13 -0.04 1.87
CA ARG A 285 -21.23 -1.18 2.80
C ARG A 285 -20.23 -1.05 3.95
N LYS A 286 -20.56 -1.67 5.09
CA LYS A 286 -19.71 -1.65 6.28
C LYS A 286 -19.51 -3.03 6.83
N LYS A 287 -18.25 -3.36 7.10
CA LYS A 287 -17.90 -4.65 7.71
C LYS A 287 -17.00 -4.45 8.91
N LEU A 288 -17.25 -5.24 9.94
CA LEU A 288 -16.33 -5.47 11.02
C LEU A 288 -15.43 -6.65 10.64
N VAL A 289 -14.13 -6.49 10.77
CA VAL A 289 -13.16 -7.54 10.46
C VAL A 289 -12.27 -7.80 11.67
N LEU A 290 -12.28 -9.03 12.18
CA LEU A 290 -11.28 -9.52 13.13
C LEU A 290 -10.28 -10.37 12.36
N SER A 291 -8.99 -10.07 12.48
CA SER A 291 -7.97 -10.75 11.68
C SER A 291 -6.69 -10.96 12.48
N THR A 292 -6.07 -12.14 12.34
CA THR A 292 -4.69 -12.35 12.77
C THR A 292 -3.71 -11.83 11.72
N THR A 293 -2.43 -11.78 12.04
CA THR A 293 -1.40 -11.38 11.08
C THR A 293 -0.34 -12.46 10.94
N SER A 294 0.21 -12.56 9.75
CA SER A 294 1.41 -13.34 9.44
C SER A 294 2.60 -12.40 9.21
N TRP A 295 3.79 -12.97 8.99
CA TRP A 295 4.99 -12.19 8.66
C TRP A 295 4.87 -11.40 7.35
N ILE A 296 3.95 -11.79 6.46
CA ILE A 296 3.68 -11.11 5.19
C ILE A 296 2.50 -10.14 5.27
N GLY A 297 1.91 -9.98 6.47
CA GLY A 297 0.75 -9.12 6.73
C GLY A 297 -0.54 -9.92 6.91
N GLY A 298 -1.65 -9.35 6.43
CA GLY A 298 -2.98 -9.97 6.49
C GLY A 298 -3.18 -11.08 5.44
N LYS A 299 -4.40 -11.60 5.36
CA LYS A 299 -4.77 -12.65 4.41
C LYS A 299 -4.75 -12.09 2.97
N ASN A 300 -3.79 -12.55 2.18
CA ASN A 300 -3.69 -12.21 0.76
C ASN A 300 -2.94 -13.30 -0.03
N ASP A 301 -3.70 -14.15 -0.70
CA ASP A 301 -3.15 -15.27 -1.47
C ASP A 301 -2.46 -14.83 -2.77
N PHE A 302 -2.67 -13.59 -3.23
CA PHE A 302 -2.18 -13.11 -4.54
C PHE A 302 -0.67 -13.28 -4.70
N LEU A 303 0.11 -12.86 -3.70
CA LEU A 303 1.57 -12.89 -3.81
C LEU A 303 2.09 -14.33 -3.94
N GLY A 304 1.57 -15.24 -3.11
CA GLY A 304 1.90 -16.66 -3.19
C GLY A 304 1.52 -17.28 -4.54
N ILE A 305 0.29 -17.02 -5.01
CA ILE A 305 -0.19 -17.49 -6.32
C ILE A 305 0.67 -16.92 -7.45
N ALA A 306 1.00 -15.63 -7.44
CA ALA A 306 1.81 -15.00 -8.47
C ALA A 306 3.20 -15.65 -8.60
N TYR A 307 3.88 -15.87 -7.47
CA TYR A 307 5.18 -16.57 -7.46
C TYR A 307 5.08 -18.01 -7.98
N LEU A 308 4.02 -18.74 -7.61
CA LEU A 308 3.80 -20.12 -8.09
C LEU A 308 3.49 -20.15 -9.59
N VAL A 309 2.68 -19.22 -10.10
CA VAL A 309 2.35 -19.11 -11.53
C VAL A 309 3.60 -18.79 -12.34
N VAL A 310 4.35 -17.76 -11.96
CA VAL A 310 5.57 -17.37 -12.68
C VAL A 310 6.64 -18.47 -12.58
N GLY A 311 6.83 -19.07 -11.40
CA GLY A 311 7.73 -20.21 -11.22
C GLY A 311 7.32 -21.43 -12.06
N GLY A 312 6.03 -21.75 -12.11
CA GLY A 312 5.48 -22.83 -12.93
C GLY A 312 5.64 -22.57 -14.43
N LEU A 313 5.44 -21.34 -14.89
CA LEU A 313 5.70 -20.93 -16.28
C LEU A 313 7.20 -21.07 -16.62
N CYS A 314 8.10 -20.64 -15.73
CA CYS A 314 9.54 -20.82 -15.92
C CYS A 314 9.91 -22.30 -16.05
N LEU A 315 9.32 -23.17 -15.21
CA LEU A 315 9.54 -24.62 -15.29
C LEU A 315 9.05 -25.20 -16.62
N CYS A 316 7.86 -24.81 -17.07
CA CYS A 316 7.32 -25.25 -18.36
C CYS A 316 8.22 -24.82 -19.53
N LEU A 317 8.72 -23.58 -19.51
CA LEU A 317 9.65 -23.07 -20.52
C LEU A 317 11.00 -23.80 -20.46
N ALA A 318 11.55 -24.06 -19.28
CA ALA A 318 12.79 -24.82 -19.11
C ALA A 318 12.66 -26.24 -19.68
N MET A 319 11.56 -26.93 -19.38
CA MET A 319 11.27 -28.26 -19.94
C MET A 319 11.10 -28.21 -21.45
N GLY A 320 10.36 -27.22 -21.98
CA GLY A 320 10.16 -27.02 -23.41
C GLY A 320 11.46 -26.75 -24.17
N PHE A 321 12.30 -25.83 -23.68
CA PHE A 321 13.61 -25.57 -24.27
C PHE A 321 14.56 -26.76 -24.17
N THR A 322 14.52 -27.51 -23.06
CA THR A 322 15.31 -28.74 -22.91
C THR A 322 14.88 -29.78 -23.94
N ALA A 323 13.58 -30.03 -24.10
CA ALA A 323 13.04 -30.98 -25.08
C ALA A 323 13.39 -30.58 -26.52
N LEU A 324 13.27 -29.29 -26.86
CA LEU A 324 13.65 -28.77 -28.18
C LEU A 324 15.15 -28.89 -28.43
N TYR A 325 15.97 -28.56 -27.44
CA TYR A 325 17.43 -28.65 -27.54
C TYR A 325 17.90 -30.10 -27.72
N SER A 326 17.25 -31.06 -27.04
CA SER A 326 17.54 -32.49 -27.22
C SER A 326 17.02 -33.05 -28.54
N SER A 327 15.85 -32.61 -29.02
CA SER A 327 15.22 -33.18 -30.22
C SER A 327 15.75 -32.59 -31.53
N LYS A 328 16.12 -31.30 -31.54
CA LYS A 328 16.59 -30.56 -32.72
C LYS A 328 17.78 -29.68 -32.36
N PRO A 329 18.92 -30.25 -31.96
CA PRO A 329 20.10 -29.46 -31.61
C PRO A 329 20.56 -28.67 -32.82
N ARG A 330 20.84 -27.38 -32.62
CA ARG A 330 21.48 -26.51 -33.63
C ARG A 330 22.88 -26.17 -33.14
N THR A 331 23.85 -26.27 -34.03
CA THR A 331 25.21 -25.80 -33.83
C THR A 331 25.21 -24.27 -33.74
N LEU A 332 25.88 -23.73 -32.71
CA LEU A 332 25.92 -22.28 -32.49
C LEU A 332 26.75 -21.62 -33.60
N GLY A 333 26.18 -20.60 -34.25
CA GLY A 333 26.86 -19.86 -35.32
C GLY A 333 26.98 -20.62 -36.64
N ASP A 334 26.15 -21.63 -36.87
CA ASP A 334 26.15 -22.40 -38.11
C ASP A 334 25.89 -21.51 -39.35
N PRO A 335 26.85 -21.40 -40.28
CA PRO A 335 26.72 -20.54 -41.45
C PRO A 335 25.62 -21.01 -42.42
N SER A 336 25.16 -22.26 -42.34
CA SER A 336 24.07 -22.76 -43.20
C SER A 336 22.74 -22.03 -42.97
N TYR A 337 22.56 -21.41 -41.79
CA TYR A 337 21.35 -20.65 -41.45
C TYR A 337 21.43 -19.17 -41.81
N LEU A 338 22.57 -18.69 -42.33
CA LEU A 338 22.70 -17.33 -42.84
C LEU A 338 21.76 -17.16 -44.05
N SER A 339 21.00 -16.07 -44.10
CA SER A 339 19.94 -15.90 -45.11
C SER A 339 20.46 -16.02 -46.54
N TRP A 340 21.67 -15.53 -46.81
CA TRP A 340 22.33 -15.61 -48.11
C TRP A 340 22.90 -17.00 -48.45
N ASN A 341 23.02 -17.91 -47.47
CA ASN A 341 23.42 -19.30 -47.70
C ASN A 341 22.22 -20.24 -47.87
N ARG A 342 21.00 -19.81 -47.51
CA ARG A 342 19.78 -20.62 -47.60
C ARG A 342 19.12 -20.58 -48.98
N ASN A 343 19.31 -19.50 -49.74
CA ASN A 343 18.88 -19.36 -51.12
C ASN A 343 20.08 -18.95 -52.00
N PRO A 344 20.84 -19.90 -52.56
CA PRO A 344 21.87 -19.59 -53.54
C PRO A 344 21.31 -19.06 -54.87
N ASP A 345 20.00 -19.25 -55.14
CA ASP A 345 19.32 -18.79 -56.35
C ASP A 345 18.43 -17.56 -56.07
N GLY A 346 19.08 -16.41 -55.95
CA GLY A 346 18.45 -15.09 -55.84
C GLY A 346 19.13 -14.08 -56.75
N HIS A 347 19.12 -14.38 -58.06
CA HIS A 347 19.02 -13.38 -59.11
C HIS A 347 17.57 -13.27 -59.55
#